data_AF-L8LY28-F1
#
_entry.id   AF-L8LY28-F1
#
_cell.length_a   1.000
_cell.length_b   1.000
_cell.length_c   1.000
_cell.angle_alpha   90.00
_cell.angle_beta   90.00
_cell.angle_gamma   90.00
#
_symmetry.space_group_name_H-M   'P 1'
#
loop_
_entity.id
_entity.type
_entity.pdbx_description
1 polymer ?
#
loop_
_entity_poly.entity_id
_entity_poly.type
_entity_poly.pdbx_seq_one_letter_code
_entity_poly.pdbx_strand_id
1 'polypeptide(L)'
;MSKPQSPFKYHNYIERFAASPIAIAYKQIVEPYFSLIQIFWGLAIAEFILLLVKPIVNLSFLEIILSLSIGITTCYLGYQIIGDYFRLYIGNSLDKGRKLDAEFLLVAKFSINSALVFIVITIFAVTHEIDIFGLLASIGIGGVAIAFAAQKILEQIIGGIVLFFDSPFAIDDYIKLPDGTFGRVESIGLRLTKIRTSGKGTLVSVPNNSLTQENVENFTNAGKIMAMVHLTFPQGISIDQKALLHQLIITASKDIWGIDPRSTAINFSDLNAADKMQAQVSFCILSSGNELSTELRSQILQIAGSKISKKLDEFGIAHEIKQPSEAINLPINI
;
A
#
# COMPACT_ATOMS: atom_id res chain seq x y z
N MET A 1 -48.08 64.75 33.74
CA MET A 1 -47.66 65.45 32.49
C MET A 1 -46.28 64.92 32.10
N SER A 2 -46.26 63.79 31.38
CA SER A 2 -46.12 63.70 29.91
C SER A 2 -44.66 63.83 29.43
N LYS A 3 -43.92 62.71 29.48
CA LYS A 3 -42.79 62.49 28.58
C LYS A 3 -43.33 62.19 27.19
N PRO A 4 -42.84 62.84 26.11
CA PRO A 4 -43.15 62.42 24.76
C PRO A 4 -42.28 61.21 24.37
N GLN A 5 -42.94 60.17 23.86
CA GLN A 5 -42.34 59.13 23.03
C GLN A 5 -42.17 59.68 21.60
N SER A 6 -41.04 59.41 20.95
CA SER A 6 -40.99 59.07 19.51
C SER A 6 -39.60 58.49 19.15
N PRO A 7 -39.42 57.79 18.00
CA PRO A 7 -39.25 56.33 18.02
C PRO A 7 -38.29 55.82 16.94
N PHE A 8 -37.06 55.37 17.22
CA PHE A 8 -36.23 54.76 16.16
C PHE A 8 -35.60 53.43 16.62
N LYS A 9 -36.42 52.37 16.52
CA LYS A 9 -36.00 50.96 16.51
C LYS A 9 -35.21 50.64 15.22
N TYR A 10 -33.98 51.10 15.10
CA TYR A 10 -33.09 50.69 13.99
C TYR A 10 -31.85 49.91 14.44
N HIS A 11 -31.62 49.75 15.75
CA HIS A 11 -30.40 49.11 16.25
C HIS A 11 -30.41 47.57 16.22
N ASN A 12 -31.56 46.92 16.01
CA ASN A 12 -31.67 45.45 16.11
C ASN A 12 -31.62 44.68 14.78
N TYR A 13 -31.47 45.35 13.64
CA TYR A 13 -31.37 44.65 12.35
C TYR A 13 -29.92 44.32 11.96
N ILE A 14 -28.94 45.12 12.40
CA ILE A 14 -27.53 44.92 12.05
C ILE A 14 -26.92 43.74 12.84
N GLU A 15 -27.27 43.58 14.12
CA GLU A 15 -26.76 42.46 14.94
C GLU A 15 -27.32 41.09 14.52
N ARG A 16 -28.53 41.05 13.96
CA ARG A 16 -29.14 39.78 13.51
C ARG A 16 -28.56 39.28 12.18
N PHE A 17 -27.97 40.16 11.37
CA PHE A 17 -27.19 39.78 10.18
C PHE A 17 -25.74 39.40 10.52
N ALA A 18 -25.16 39.98 11.58
CA ALA A 18 -23.82 39.67 12.07
C ALA A 18 -23.69 38.25 12.66
N ALA A 19 -24.80 37.65 13.10
CA ALA A 19 -24.86 36.27 13.60
C ALA A 19 -25.18 35.21 12.54
N SER A 20 -25.12 35.57 11.24
CA SER A 20 -25.26 34.56 10.18
C SER A 20 -23.93 33.83 9.95
N PRO A 21 -23.94 32.53 9.60
CA PRO A 21 -22.74 31.81 9.16
C PRO A 21 -21.97 32.53 8.05
N ILE A 22 -22.69 33.32 7.24
CA ILE A 22 -22.16 34.12 6.13
C ILE A 22 -21.33 35.31 6.65
N ALA A 23 -21.74 35.96 7.74
CA ALA A 23 -20.99 37.07 8.33
C ALA A 23 -19.67 36.59 8.97
N ILE A 24 -19.69 35.41 9.60
CA ILE A 24 -18.49 34.79 10.17
C ILE A 24 -17.54 34.33 9.04
N ALA A 25 -18.07 33.71 7.99
CA ALA A 25 -17.30 33.32 6.81
C ALA A 25 -16.69 34.54 6.10
N TYR A 26 -17.45 35.63 5.93
CA TYR A 26 -16.95 36.88 5.37
C TYR A 26 -15.80 37.45 6.20
N LYS A 27 -15.94 37.47 7.53
CA LYS A 27 -14.95 38.03 8.44
C LYS A 27 -13.66 37.21 8.49
N GLN A 28 -13.74 35.89 8.39
CA GLN A 28 -12.56 35.02 8.42
C GLN A 28 -11.87 34.87 7.06
N ILE A 29 -12.61 34.91 5.95
CA ILE A 29 -12.08 34.58 4.61
C ILE A 29 -11.86 35.83 3.76
N VAL A 30 -12.69 36.86 3.87
CA VAL A 30 -12.64 38.02 2.94
C VAL A 30 -11.96 39.24 3.57
N GLU A 31 -12.25 39.53 4.83
CA GLU A 31 -11.67 40.67 5.56
C GLU A 31 -10.13 40.75 5.51
N PRO A 32 -9.35 39.68 5.72
CA PRO A 32 -7.88 39.76 5.68
C PRO A 32 -7.30 40.05 4.29
N TYR A 33 -8.04 39.79 3.22
CA TYR A 33 -7.60 40.03 1.83
C TYR A 33 -8.23 41.26 1.20
N PHE A 34 -9.06 42.00 1.92
CA PHE A 34 -9.83 43.11 1.37
C PHE A 34 -8.94 44.19 0.74
N SER A 35 -7.80 44.52 1.36
CA SER A 35 -6.84 45.49 0.82
C SER A 35 -6.21 45.02 -0.50
N LEU A 36 -5.86 43.74 -0.60
CA LEU A 36 -5.27 43.16 -1.81
C LEU A 36 -6.31 43.02 -2.93
N ILE A 37 -7.55 42.67 -2.59
CA ILE A 37 -8.67 42.62 -3.53
C ILE A 37 -8.93 44.03 -4.09
N GLN A 38 -8.90 45.07 -3.25
CA GLN A 38 -9.01 46.46 -3.70
C GLN A 38 -7.87 46.86 -4.66
N ILE A 39 -6.63 46.48 -4.34
CA ILE A 39 -5.48 46.72 -5.23
C ILE A 39 -5.67 46.01 -6.56
N PHE A 40 -6.10 44.74 -6.55
CA PHE A 40 -6.39 43.98 -7.76
C PHE A 40 -7.45 44.66 -8.63
N TRP A 41 -8.59 45.04 -8.04
CA TRP A 41 -9.65 45.74 -8.76
C TRP A 41 -9.19 47.12 -9.26
N GLY A 42 -8.39 47.85 -8.48
CA GLY A 42 -7.81 49.12 -8.89
C GLY A 42 -6.90 48.98 -10.11
N LEU A 43 -6.03 47.96 -10.11
CA LEU A 43 -5.17 47.65 -11.26
C LEU A 43 -5.98 47.19 -12.48
N ALA A 44 -6.99 46.34 -12.29
CA ALA A 44 -7.86 45.87 -13.37
C ALA A 44 -8.65 47.01 -14.01
N ILE A 45 -9.16 47.96 -13.21
CA ILE A 45 -9.81 49.17 -13.71
C ILE A 45 -8.81 50.05 -14.46
N ALA A 46 -7.59 50.20 -13.95
CA ALA A 46 -6.56 50.97 -14.62
C ALA A 46 -6.17 50.37 -15.98
N GLU A 47 -6.01 49.05 -16.06
CA GLU A 47 -5.76 48.32 -17.32
C GLU A 47 -6.95 48.46 -18.28
N PHE A 48 -8.18 48.32 -17.80
CA PHE A 48 -9.38 48.52 -18.61
C PHE A 48 -9.47 49.93 -19.21
N ILE A 49 -9.19 50.97 -18.40
CA ILE A 49 -9.12 52.36 -18.89
C ILE A 49 -8.00 52.51 -19.92
N LEU A 50 -6.85 51.89 -19.69
CA LEU A 50 -5.72 51.94 -20.63
C LEU A 50 -6.12 51.34 -21.99
N LEU A 51 -6.80 50.20 -22.00
CA LEU A 51 -7.27 49.54 -23.22
C LEU A 51 -8.25 50.43 -24.01
N LEU A 52 -9.07 51.25 -23.33
CA LEU A 52 -9.96 52.22 -23.99
C LEU A 52 -9.19 53.38 -24.63
N VAL A 53 -8.06 53.80 -24.06
CA VAL A 53 -7.25 54.93 -24.55
C VAL A 53 -6.16 54.49 -25.55
N LYS A 54 -5.79 53.21 -25.56
CA LYS A 54 -4.82 52.59 -26.48
C LYS A 54 -4.97 52.96 -27.96
N PRO A 55 -6.16 53.05 -28.58
CA PRO A 55 -6.28 53.46 -29.98
C PRO A 55 -5.89 54.92 -30.22
N ILE A 56 -5.85 55.77 -29.18
CA ILE A 56 -5.57 57.21 -29.26
C ILE A 56 -4.10 57.48 -28.94
N VAL A 57 -3.52 56.76 -27.96
CA VAL A 57 -2.14 56.94 -27.50
C VAL A 57 -1.45 55.59 -27.37
N ASN A 58 -0.27 55.45 -27.98
CA ASN A 58 0.52 54.23 -27.88
C ASN A 58 1.21 54.13 -26.51
N LEU A 59 0.59 53.39 -25.58
CA LEU A 59 1.05 53.19 -24.19
C LEU A 59 1.41 51.72 -23.90
N SER A 60 1.86 50.96 -24.90
CA SER A 60 2.13 49.51 -24.78
C SER A 60 3.10 49.13 -23.65
N PHE A 61 4.07 50.00 -23.32
CA PHE A 61 4.98 49.75 -22.18
C PHE A 61 4.24 49.76 -20.83
N LEU A 62 3.27 50.67 -20.67
CA LEU A 62 2.48 50.77 -19.43
C LEU A 62 1.52 49.59 -19.29
N GLU A 63 0.98 49.09 -20.42
CA GLU A 63 0.13 47.90 -20.47
C GLU A 63 0.88 46.66 -19.95
N ILE A 64 2.11 46.44 -20.42
CA ILE A 64 2.95 45.33 -19.94
C ILE A 64 3.19 45.42 -18.43
N ILE A 65 3.52 46.61 -17.91
CA ILE A 65 3.76 46.83 -16.47
C ILE A 65 2.50 46.55 -15.65
N LEU A 66 1.34 47.04 -16.10
CA LEU A 66 0.07 46.84 -15.42
C LEU A 66 -0.33 45.36 -15.42
N SER A 67 -0.25 44.70 -16.58
CA SER A 67 -0.57 43.28 -16.70
C SER A 67 0.34 42.41 -15.83
N LEU A 68 1.64 42.72 -15.78
CA LEU A 68 2.59 42.04 -14.89
C LEU A 68 2.27 42.29 -13.40
N SER A 69 1.87 43.51 -13.05
CA SER A 69 1.47 43.87 -11.68
C SER A 69 0.19 43.13 -11.25
N ILE A 70 -0.77 42.98 -12.17
CA ILE A 70 -1.99 42.19 -11.96
C ILE A 70 -1.64 40.71 -11.78
N GLY A 71 -0.75 40.18 -12.61
CA GLY A 71 -0.27 38.80 -12.49
C GLY A 71 0.40 38.53 -11.14
N ILE A 72 1.32 39.40 -10.71
CA ILE A 72 1.98 39.29 -9.40
C ILE A 72 0.98 39.36 -8.26
N THR A 73 0.04 40.31 -8.32
CA THR A 73 -1.00 40.46 -7.30
C THR A 73 -1.91 39.24 -7.23
N THR A 74 -2.26 38.66 -8.39
CA THR A 74 -3.07 37.44 -8.50
C THR A 74 -2.34 36.24 -7.88
N CYS A 75 -1.06 36.05 -8.20
CA CYS A 75 -0.24 35.00 -7.61
C CYS A 75 -0.10 35.16 -6.10
N TYR A 76 0.12 36.38 -5.62
CA TYR A 76 0.24 36.67 -4.19
C TYR A 76 -1.08 36.41 -3.43
N LEU A 77 -2.19 36.91 -3.96
CA LEU A 77 -3.54 36.64 -3.45
C LEU A 77 -3.85 35.15 -3.41
N GLY A 78 -3.62 34.45 -4.53
CA GLY A 78 -3.87 33.02 -4.60
C GLY A 78 -2.99 32.23 -3.64
N TYR A 79 -1.70 32.54 -3.52
CA TYR A 79 -0.80 31.92 -2.55
C TYR A 79 -1.29 32.10 -1.11
N GLN A 80 -1.80 33.28 -0.78
CA GLN A 80 -2.35 33.56 0.54
C GLN A 80 -3.63 32.75 0.78
N ILE A 81 -4.62 32.83 -0.13
CA ILE A 81 -5.90 32.10 -0.03
C ILE A 81 -5.67 30.59 0.09
N ILE A 82 -4.82 30.02 -0.79
CA ILE A 82 -4.43 28.60 -0.75
C ILE A 82 -3.75 28.31 0.59
N GLY A 83 -2.82 29.17 1.02
CA GLY A 83 -2.13 29.02 2.29
C GLY A 83 -3.07 28.95 3.50
N ASP A 84 -4.07 29.81 3.56
CA ASP A 84 -5.04 29.86 4.66
C ASP A 84 -6.02 28.68 4.61
N TYR A 85 -6.51 28.32 3.42
CA TYR A 85 -7.33 27.12 3.23
C TYR A 85 -6.61 25.86 3.75
N PHE A 86 -5.34 25.69 3.38
CA PHE A 86 -4.53 24.57 3.85
C PHE A 86 -4.25 24.66 5.36
N ARG A 87 -4.04 25.85 5.93
CA ARG A 87 -3.86 26.01 7.39
C ARG A 87 -5.11 25.60 8.17
N LEU A 88 -6.30 25.98 7.71
CA LEU A 88 -7.56 25.59 8.34
C LEU A 88 -7.80 24.08 8.25
N TYR A 89 -7.48 23.47 7.10
CA TYR A 89 -7.65 22.04 6.90
C TYR A 89 -6.62 21.20 7.68
N ILE A 90 -5.35 21.63 7.70
CA ILE A 90 -4.26 20.97 8.43
C ILE A 90 -4.44 21.15 9.95
N GLY A 91 -4.81 22.35 10.41
CA GLY A 91 -5.03 22.65 11.84
C GLY A 91 -6.07 21.74 12.48
N ASN A 92 -7.14 21.41 11.75
CA ASN A 92 -8.17 20.47 12.21
C ASN A 92 -7.76 18.98 12.12
N SER A 93 -6.71 18.67 11.36
CA SER A 93 -6.26 17.29 11.08
C SER A 93 -5.10 16.84 11.98
N LEU A 94 -4.26 17.77 12.44
CA LEU A 94 -3.14 17.49 13.34
C LEU A 94 -3.60 16.98 14.73
N ASP A 95 -4.76 17.43 15.21
CA ASP A 95 -5.35 16.96 16.47
C ASP A 95 -5.77 15.48 16.44
N LYS A 96 -5.87 14.86 15.25
CA LYS A 96 -6.30 13.47 15.09
C LYS A 96 -5.15 12.47 14.89
N GLY A 97 -3.90 12.89 15.09
CA GLY A 97 -2.74 11.98 15.07
C GLY A 97 -2.39 11.36 13.70
N ARG A 98 -2.98 11.85 12.60
CA ARG A 98 -2.73 11.34 11.24
C ARG A 98 -1.58 12.10 10.58
N LYS A 99 -0.34 11.67 10.84
CA LYS A 99 0.87 12.25 10.21
C LYS A 99 0.88 12.14 8.68
N LEU A 100 0.25 11.09 8.12
CA LEU A 100 0.23 10.85 6.68
C LEU A 100 -0.54 11.94 5.92
N ASP A 101 -1.60 12.52 6.50
CA ASP A 101 -2.40 13.54 5.81
C ASP A 101 -1.62 14.85 5.59
N ALA A 102 -0.72 15.20 6.52
CA ALA A 102 0.03 16.46 6.46
C ALA A 102 1.04 16.52 5.30
N GLU A 103 1.73 15.41 5.01
CA GLU A 103 2.70 15.35 3.91
C GLU A 103 2.01 15.44 2.55
N PHE A 104 0.90 14.71 2.35
CA PHE A 104 0.10 14.82 1.13
C PHE A 104 -0.47 16.22 0.93
N LEU A 105 -0.94 16.87 2.00
CA LEU A 105 -1.44 18.24 1.94
C LEU A 105 -0.34 19.24 1.59
N LEU A 106 0.89 19.05 2.08
CA LEU A 106 2.01 19.90 1.71
C LEU A 106 2.34 19.79 0.22
N VAL A 107 2.39 18.57 -0.32
CA VAL A 107 2.59 18.32 -1.75
C VAL A 107 1.46 18.93 -2.57
N ALA A 108 0.21 18.71 -2.17
CA ALA A 108 -0.96 19.27 -2.85
C ALA A 108 -0.92 20.81 -2.86
N LYS A 109 -0.57 21.46 -1.75
CA LYS A 109 -0.39 22.91 -1.68
C LYS A 109 0.66 23.40 -2.67
N PHE A 110 1.80 22.72 -2.75
CA PHE A 110 2.87 23.07 -3.69
C PHE A 110 2.42 22.91 -5.15
N SER A 111 1.75 21.81 -5.47
CA SER A 111 1.21 21.55 -6.81
C SER A 111 0.17 22.59 -7.24
N ILE A 112 -0.76 22.95 -6.37
CA ILE A 112 -1.81 23.95 -6.68
C ILE A 112 -1.18 25.33 -6.88
N ASN A 113 -0.24 25.74 -6.03
CA ASN A 113 0.47 27.02 -6.22
C ASN A 113 1.28 27.04 -7.52
N SER A 114 1.96 25.94 -7.86
CA SER A 114 2.71 25.83 -9.11
C SER A 114 1.80 25.92 -10.33
N ALA A 115 0.62 25.28 -10.26
CA ALA A 115 -0.39 25.36 -11.31
C ALA A 115 -0.96 26.79 -11.46
N LEU A 116 -1.21 27.49 -10.35
CA LEU A 116 -1.67 28.88 -10.38
C LEU A 116 -0.67 29.79 -11.10
N VAL A 117 0.61 29.72 -10.73
CA VAL A 117 1.68 30.52 -11.37
C VAL A 117 1.74 30.21 -12.86
N PHE A 118 1.65 28.93 -13.22
CA PHE A 118 1.65 28.50 -14.62
C PHE A 118 0.48 29.12 -15.40
N ILE A 119 -0.74 29.04 -14.88
CA ILE A 119 -1.94 29.63 -15.51
C ILE A 119 -1.76 31.13 -15.72
N VAL A 120 -1.25 31.85 -14.72
CA VAL A 120 -1.02 33.31 -14.82
C VAL A 120 0.00 33.64 -15.90
N ILE A 121 1.11 32.89 -15.99
CA ILE A 121 2.12 33.06 -17.04
C ILE A 121 1.52 32.78 -18.43
N THR A 122 0.69 31.74 -18.57
CA THR A 122 0.03 31.42 -19.84
C THR A 122 -0.94 32.53 -20.26
N ILE A 123 -1.76 33.04 -19.35
CA ILE A 123 -2.68 34.15 -19.64
C ILE A 123 -1.90 35.39 -20.07
N PHE A 124 -0.80 35.72 -19.37
CA PHE A 124 0.06 36.84 -19.72
C PHE A 124 0.65 36.68 -21.13
N ALA A 125 1.15 35.47 -21.46
CA ALA A 125 1.71 35.18 -22.77
C ALA A 125 0.68 35.30 -23.90
N VAL A 126 -0.53 34.76 -23.71
CA VAL A 126 -1.64 34.87 -24.66
C VAL A 126 -2.01 36.34 -24.89
N THR A 127 -2.10 37.13 -23.83
CA THR A 127 -2.53 38.54 -23.89
C THR A 127 -1.53 39.41 -24.66
N HIS A 128 -0.24 39.06 -24.65
CA HIS A 128 0.82 39.81 -25.32
C HIS A 128 1.29 39.17 -26.62
N GLU A 129 0.52 38.24 -27.19
CA GLU A 129 0.84 37.53 -28.44
C GLU A 129 2.24 36.86 -28.42
N ILE A 130 2.70 36.46 -27.22
CA ILE A 130 3.94 35.72 -27.05
C ILE A 130 3.70 34.28 -27.53
N ASP A 131 4.68 33.69 -28.21
CA ASP A 131 4.56 32.32 -28.71
C ASP A 131 4.31 31.31 -27.58
N ILE A 132 3.06 30.83 -27.52
CA ILE A 132 2.61 29.85 -26.54
C ILE A 132 3.13 28.46 -26.90
N PHE A 133 3.45 28.20 -28.17
CA PHE A 133 4.00 26.91 -28.59
C PHE A 133 5.37 26.67 -27.96
N GLY A 134 6.24 27.69 -27.92
CA GLY A 134 7.52 27.62 -27.20
C GLY A 134 7.35 27.33 -25.71
N LEU A 135 6.41 28.01 -25.04
CA LEU A 135 6.11 27.75 -23.63
C LEU A 135 5.59 26.32 -23.41
N LEU A 136 4.62 25.88 -24.22
CA LEU A 136 4.04 24.55 -24.12
C LEU A 136 5.07 23.46 -24.42
N ALA A 137 5.94 23.66 -25.41
CA ALA A 137 7.04 22.76 -25.75
C ALA A 137 8.04 22.63 -24.58
N SER A 138 8.41 23.75 -23.95
CA SER A 138 9.32 23.75 -22.79
C SER A 138 8.76 22.93 -21.62
N ILE A 139 7.46 23.04 -21.37
CA ILE A 139 6.76 22.30 -20.33
C ILE A 139 6.55 20.85 -20.72
N GLY A 140 6.30 20.56 -22.00
CA GLY A 140 6.25 19.19 -22.50
C GLY A 140 7.54 18.46 -22.18
N ILE A 141 8.69 19.06 -22.47
CA ILE A 141 10.01 18.48 -22.16
C ILE A 141 10.22 18.37 -20.64
N GLY A 142 9.93 19.42 -19.88
CA GLY A 142 10.05 19.40 -18.41
C GLY A 142 9.14 18.36 -17.76
N GLY A 143 7.92 18.20 -18.27
CA GLY A 143 6.93 17.24 -17.81
C GLY A 143 7.35 15.80 -18.07
N VAL A 144 7.97 15.52 -19.23
CA VAL A 144 8.54 14.21 -19.53
C VAL A 144 9.66 13.85 -18.55
N ALA A 145 10.55 14.80 -18.22
CA ALA A 145 11.60 14.56 -17.24
C ALA A 145 11.04 14.24 -15.84
N ILE A 146 10.00 14.96 -15.41
CA ILE A 146 9.28 14.68 -14.15
C ILE A 146 8.59 13.30 -14.21
N ALA A 147 7.97 12.94 -15.33
CA ALA A 147 7.31 11.65 -15.51
C ALA A 147 8.30 10.48 -15.39
N PHE A 148 9.48 10.60 -16.02
CA PHE A 148 10.55 9.61 -15.86
C PHE A 148 11.03 9.51 -14.41
N ALA A 149 11.18 10.64 -13.71
CA ALA A 149 11.58 10.63 -12.30
C ALA A 149 10.51 9.98 -11.39
N ALA A 150 9.22 10.17 -11.70
CA ALA A 150 8.10 9.64 -10.93
C ALA A 150 7.69 8.20 -11.30
N GLN A 151 8.21 7.67 -12.42
CA GLN A 151 7.79 6.38 -13.00
C GLN A 151 7.77 5.25 -11.96
N LYS A 152 8.84 5.09 -11.18
CA LYS A 152 8.94 4.01 -10.17
C LYS A 152 7.89 4.11 -9.07
N ILE A 153 7.51 5.32 -8.68
CA ILE A 153 6.46 5.53 -7.67
C ILE A 153 5.10 5.15 -8.26
N LEU A 154 4.85 5.55 -9.51
CA LEU A 154 3.62 5.24 -10.21
C LEU A 154 3.46 3.73 -10.42
N GLU A 155 4.51 3.03 -10.82
CA GLU A 155 4.51 1.55 -10.94
C GLU A 155 4.12 0.88 -9.62
N GLN A 156 4.61 1.38 -8.48
CA GLN A 156 4.30 0.82 -7.17
C GLN A 156 2.84 1.08 -6.76
N ILE A 157 2.28 2.24 -7.11
CA ILE A 157 0.87 2.55 -6.85
C ILE A 157 -0.03 1.70 -7.74
N ILE A 158 0.28 1.58 -9.04
CA ILE A 158 -0.46 0.73 -9.97
C ILE A 158 -0.39 -0.73 -9.49
N GLY A 159 0.79 -1.21 -9.07
CA GLY A 159 0.94 -2.53 -8.48
C GLY A 159 0.05 -2.73 -7.25
N GLY A 160 -0.07 -1.72 -6.37
CA GLY A 160 -0.99 -1.78 -5.24
C GLY A 160 -2.46 -1.87 -5.64
N ILE A 161 -2.86 -1.15 -6.67
CA ILE A 161 -4.22 -1.21 -7.23
C ILE A 161 -4.50 -2.61 -7.81
N VAL A 162 -3.54 -3.18 -8.55
CA VAL A 162 -3.65 -4.55 -9.10
C VAL A 162 -3.76 -5.58 -7.99
N LEU A 163 -2.92 -5.51 -6.95
CA LEU A 163 -3.00 -6.41 -5.79
C LEU A 163 -4.36 -6.31 -5.09
N PHE A 164 -4.95 -5.12 -5.03
CA PHE A 164 -6.28 -4.93 -4.46
C PHE A 164 -7.38 -5.60 -5.31
N PHE A 165 -7.35 -5.44 -6.63
CA PHE A 165 -8.38 -6.02 -7.50
C PHE A 165 -8.24 -7.53 -7.70
N ASP A 166 -7.03 -8.00 -7.98
CA ASP A 166 -6.79 -9.42 -8.30
C ASP A 166 -6.62 -10.27 -7.04
N SER A 167 -6.25 -9.65 -5.91
CA SER A 167 -6.10 -10.28 -4.59
C SER A 167 -5.43 -11.68 -4.64
N PRO A 168 -4.23 -11.82 -5.22
CA PRO A 168 -3.53 -13.11 -5.31
C PRO A 168 -3.18 -13.71 -3.93
N PHE A 169 -3.14 -12.85 -2.91
CA PHE A 169 -2.99 -13.19 -1.50
C PHE A 169 -3.69 -12.14 -0.65
N ALA A 170 -4.13 -12.54 0.54
CA ALA A 170 -4.79 -11.69 1.51
C ALA A 170 -3.86 -11.32 2.68
N ILE A 171 -4.33 -10.39 3.52
CA ILE A 171 -3.71 -10.17 4.83
C ILE A 171 -3.79 -11.49 5.60
N ASP A 172 -2.72 -11.82 6.32
CA ASP A 172 -2.51 -13.06 7.05
C ASP A 172 -2.11 -14.29 6.24
N ASP A 173 -2.00 -14.18 4.91
CA ASP A 173 -1.44 -15.25 4.10
C ASP A 173 0.08 -15.38 4.30
N TYR A 174 0.57 -16.63 4.28
CA TYR A 174 1.99 -16.93 4.18
C TYR A 174 2.38 -16.97 2.72
N ILE A 175 3.33 -16.13 2.34
CA ILE A 175 3.84 -16.03 0.98
C ILE A 175 5.35 -16.25 0.94
N LYS A 176 5.83 -16.79 -0.18
CA LYS A 176 7.25 -16.91 -0.49
C LYS A 176 7.55 -16.14 -1.77
N LEU A 177 8.61 -15.36 -1.71
CA LEU A 177 9.14 -14.60 -2.83
C LEU A 177 10.38 -15.29 -3.42
N PRO A 178 10.74 -14.99 -4.68
CA PRO A 178 11.91 -15.59 -5.34
C PRO A 178 13.25 -15.25 -4.67
N ASP A 179 13.32 -14.12 -3.97
CA ASP A 179 14.51 -13.68 -3.21
C ASP A 179 14.77 -14.51 -1.93
N GLY A 180 13.91 -15.48 -1.64
CA GLY A 180 13.97 -16.32 -0.44
C GLY A 180 13.22 -15.74 0.75
N THR A 181 12.57 -14.58 0.61
CA THR A 181 11.70 -14.02 1.66
C THR A 181 10.49 -14.92 1.84
N PHE A 182 10.35 -15.50 3.03
CA PHE A 182 9.19 -16.30 3.44
C PHE A 182 8.58 -15.71 4.71
N GLY A 183 7.28 -15.42 4.69
CA GLY A 183 6.65 -14.74 5.82
C GLY A 183 5.14 -14.53 5.66
N ARG A 184 4.53 -13.99 6.72
CA ARG A 184 3.11 -13.64 6.76
C ARG A 184 2.88 -12.20 6.30
N VAL A 185 1.87 -11.98 5.46
CA VAL A 185 1.45 -10.63 5.04
C VAL A 185 0.78 -9.93 6.21
N GLU A 186 1.37 -8.83 6.68
CA GLU A 186 0.85 -8.05 7.83
C GLU A 186 -0.06 -6.90 7.37
N SER A 187 0.28 -6.26 6.24
CA SER A 187 -0.58 -5.23 5.64
C SER A 187 -0.24 -4.99 4.17
N ILE A 188 -1.26 -4.70 3.38
CA ILE A 188 -1.13 -4.28 1.98
C ILE A 188 -1.43 -2.78 1.94
N GLY A 189 -0.40 -1.97 1.74
CA GLY A 189 -0.54 -0.53 1.55
C GLY A 189 -0.63 -0.14 0.08
N LEU A 190 -0.84 1.15 -0.20
CA LEU A 190 -0.95 1.67 -1.57
C LEU A 190 0.31 1.41 -2.41
N ARG A 191 1.49 1.53 -1.80
CA ARG A 191 2.79 1.45 -2.49
C ARG A 191 3.61 0.22 -2.07
N LEU A 192 3.46 -0.19 -0.81
CA LEU A 192 4.28 -1.18 -0.16
C LEU A 192 3.39 -2.20 0.55
N THR A 193 3.80 -3.46 0.51
CA THR A 193 3.24 -4.53 1.31
C THR A 193 4.25 -4.91 2.39
N LYS A 194 3.78 -5.04 3.63
CA LYS A 194 4.61 -5.41 4.77
C LYS A 194 4.48 -6.90 5.05
N ILE A 195 5.61 -7.59 5.06
CA ILE A 195 5.70 -9.03 5.25
C ILE A 195 6.53 -9.30 6.50
N ARG A 196 5.98 -10.06 7.44
CA ARG A 196 6.66 -10.52 8.65
C ARG A 196 7.38 -11.82 8.36
N THR A 197 8.71 -11.81 8.31
CA THR A 197 9.53 -12.98 7.98
C THR A 197 9.41 -14.07 9.03
N SER A 198 9.17 -15.31 8.58
CA SER A 198 9.16 -16.50 9.42
C SER A 198 10.58 -16.82 9.92
N GLY A 199 10.71 -17.24 11.18
CA GLY A 199 12.00 -17.56 11.82
C GLY A 199 12.72 -16.38 12.47
N LYS A 200 12.80 -15.21 11.79
CA LYS A 200 13.45 -14.00 12.35
C LYS A 200 12.47 -12.99 12.96
N GLY A 201 11.18 -13.03 12.59
CA GLY A 201 10.17 -12.10 13.09
C GLY A 201 10.35 -10.64 12.64
N THR A 202 11.22 -10.41 11.65
CA THR A 202 11.51 -9.09 11.06
C THR A 202 10.41 -8.62 10.11
N LEU A 203 10.17 -7.30 10.05
CA LEU A 203 9.20 -6.71 9.14
C LEU A 203 9.89 -6.20 7.87
N VAL A 204 9.65 -6.87 6.74
CA VAL A 204 10.18 -6.51 5.42
C VAL A 204 9.13 -5.71 4.67
N SER A 205 9.52 -4.56 4.12
CA SER A 205 8.63 -3.75 3.27
C SER A 205 8.97 -3.99 1.81
N VAL A 206 8.05 -4.63 1.08
CA VAL A 206 8.25 -4.98 -0.32
C VAL A 206 7.45 -4.02 -1.22
N PRO A 207 8.06 -3.45 -2.27
CA PRO A 207 7.34 -2.71 -3.29
C PRO A 207 6.24 -3.52 -3.97
N ASN A 208 5.06 -2.94 -4.13
CA ASN A 208 3.95 -3.65 -4.75
C ASN A 208 4.23 -4.00 -6.23
N ASN A 209 5.01 -3.19 -6.95
CA ASN A 209 5.39 -3.50 -8.33
C ASN A 209 6.19 -4.82 -8.43
N SER A 210 7.09 -5.08 -7.48
CA SER A 210 7.83 -6.36 -7.41
C SER A 210 6.88 -7.53 -7.21
N LEU A 211 5.89 -7.40 -6.31
CA LEU A 211 4.92 -8.47 -6.03
C LEU A 211 3.99 -8.79 -7.22
N THR A 212 3.74 -7.80 -8.09
CA THR A 212 2.93 -8.01 -9.30
C THR A 212 3.72 -8.47 -10.52
N GLN A 213 5.05 -8.28 -10.52
CA GLN A 213 5.93 -8.64 -11.64
C GLN A 213 6.61 -9.99 -11.44
N GLU A 214 6.80 -10.40 -10.19
CA GLU A 214 7.46 -11.66 -9.84
C GLU A 214 6.45 -12.76 -9.48
N ASN A 215 6.91 -14.01 -9.50
CA ASN A 215 6.10 -15.15 -9.06
C ASN A 215 6.00 -15.15 -7.54
N VAL A 216 4.79 -14.97 -7.01
CA VAL A 216 4.50 -15.08 -5.57
C VAL A 216 3.82 -16.42 -5.31
N GLU A 217 4.43 -17.24 -4.46
CA GLU A 217 3.85 -18.51 -4.02
C GLU A 217 3.02 -18.27 -2.75
N ASN A 218 1.70 -18.52 -2.80
CA ASN A 218 0.82 -18.46 -1.64
C ASN A 218 0.74 -19.84 -0.97
N PHE A 219 1.30 -19.94 0.24
CA PHE A 219 1.36 -21.16 1.02
C PHE A 219 0.10 -21.41 1.84
N THR A 220 -0.65 -20.36 2.19
CA THR A 220 -1.90 -20.51 2.94
C THR A 220 -2.98 -21.15 2.08
N ASN A 221 -3.05 -20.78 0.79
CA ASN A 221 -4.03 -21.35 -0.14
C ASN A 221 -3.52 -22.63 -0.85
N ALA A 222 -2.42 -23.23 -0.38
CA ALA A 222 -1.90 -24.45 -0.95
C ALA A 222 -2.86 -25.63 -0.70
N GLY A 223 -3.38 -26.23 -1.77
CA GLY A 223 -4.31 -27.37 -1.67
C GLY A 223 -3.69 -28.68 -1.16
N LYS A 224 -2.36 -28.76 -1.04
CA LYS A 224 -1.61 -29.91 -0.53
C LYS A 224 -0.46 -29.44 0.35
N ILE A 225 -0.34 -30.00 1.55
CA ILE A 225 0.73 -29.70 2.51
C ILE A 225 1.56 -30.97 2.71
N MET A 226 2.88 -30.88 2.57
CA MET A 226 3.78 -31.99 2.92
C MET A 226 4.03 -32.01 4.43
N ALA A 227 3.96 -33.19 5.02
CA ALA A 227 4.34 -33.46 6.39
C ALA A 227 5.41 -34.55 6.42
N MET A 228 6.55 -34.25 7.03
CA MET A 228 7.67 -35.18 7.15
C MET A 228 7.65 -35.86 8.52
N VAL A 229 7.81 -37.19 8.52
CA VAL A 229 7.97 -38.00 9.72
C VAL A 229 9.30 -38.73 9.63
N HIS A 230 10.12 -38.58 10.66
CA HIS A 230 11.41 -39.25 10.76
C HIS A 230 11.28 -40.53 11.59
N LEU A 231 11.51 -41.68 10.96
CA LEU A 231 11.58 -42.98 11.62
C LEU A 231 13.06 -43.34 11.84
N THR A 232 13.44 -43.65 13.08
CA THR A 232 14.80 -44.10 13.38
C THR A 232 14.78 -45.60 13.65
N PHE A 233 15.63 -46.34 12.95
CA PHE A 233 15.81 -47.77 13.12
C PHE A 233 17.13 -48.04 13.85
N PRO A 234 17.12 -48.87 14.90
CA PRO A 234 18.29 -49.16 15.72
C PRO A 234 19.29 -50.14 15.07
N GLN A 235 18.96 -50.75 13.93
CA GLN A 235 19.83 -51.68 13.20
C GLN A 235 19.88 -51.34 11.71
N GLY A 236 21.01 -51.65 11.06
CA GLY A 236 21.19 -51.55 9.62
C GLY A 236 20.28 -52.53 8.86
N ILE A 237 19.44 -52.00 7.96
CA ILE A 237 18.46 -52.77 7.20
C ILE A 237 19.07 -53.21 5.86
N SER A 238 18.97 -54.51 5.52
CA SER A 238 19.47 -55.05 4.24
C SER A 238 18.66 -54.52 3.03
N ILE A 239 19.23 -54.58 1.83
CA ILE A 239 18.57 -54.09 0.60
C ILE A 239 17.17 -54.71 0.41
N ASP A 240 17.01 -56.00 0.72
CA ASP A 240 15.74 -56.71 0.59
C ASP A 240 14.69 -56.23 1.63
N GLN A 241 15.14 -55.93 2.84
CA GLN A 241 14.28 -55.40 3.89
C GLN A 241 13.87 -53.94 3.61
N LYS A 242 14.68 -53.15 2.88
CA LYS A 242 14.29 -51.80 2.43
C LYS A 242 13.10 -51.83 1.48
N ALA A 243 13.05 -52.79 0.55
CA ALA A 243 11.93 -52.96 -0.37
C ALA A 243 10.65 -53.38 0.37
N LEU A 244 10.79 -54.31 1.32
CA LEU A 244 9.67 -54.75 2.17
C LEU A 244 9.13 -53.59 3.02
N LEU A 245 10.01 -52.80 3.64
CA LEU A 245 9.64 -51.63 4.44
C LEU A 245 8.94 -50.56 3.60
N HIS A 246 9.45 -50.31 2.39
CA HIS A 246 8.83 -49.38 1.44
C HIS A 246 7.40 -49.82 1.09
N GLN A 247 7.20 -51.11 0.81
CA GLN A 247 5.88 -51.66 0.50
C GLN A 247 4.93 -51.64 1.72
N LEU A 248 5.45 -51.91 2.92
CA LEU A 248 4.71 -51.85 4.18
C LEU A 248 4.21 -50.43 4.48
N ILE A 249 5.08 -49.43 4.34
CA ILE A 249 4.74 -48.03 4.58
C ILE A 249 3.70 -47.53 3.57
N ILE A 250 3.84 -47.85 2.28
CA ILE A 250 2.84 -47.49 1.25
C ILE A 250 1.50 -48.19 1.53
N THR A 251 1.53 -49.46 1.95
CA THR A 251 0.30 -50.19 2.28
C THR A 251 -0.35 -49.67 3.56
N ALA A 252 0.45 -49.22 4.54
CA ALA A 252 -0.06 -48.56 5.74
C ALA A 252 -0.66 -47.19 5.43
N SER A 253 -0.06 -46.44 4.49
CA SER A 253 -0.52 -45.10 4.13
C SER A 253 -1.80 -45.08 3.29
N LYS A 254 -2.04 -46.10 2.46
CA LYS A 254 -3.30 -46.27 1.69
C LYS A 254 -4.56 -46.25 2.56
N ASP A 255 -4.47 -46.76 3.78
CA ASP A 255 -5.61 -46.88 4.68
C ASP A 255 -5.79 -45.65 5.59
N ILE A 256 -5.08 -44.55 5.34
CA ILE A 256 -5.16 -43.32 6.13
C ILE A 256 -5.84 -42.25 5.30
N TRP A 257 -6.98 -41.77 5.80
CA TRP A 257 -7.75 -40.71 5.16
C TRP A 257 -6.96 -39.40 5.12
N GLY A 258 -6.89 -38.76 3.95
CA GLY A 258 -6.21 -37.47 3.75
C GLY A 258 -4.75 -37.54 3.29
N ILE A 259 -4.13 -38.73 3.23
CA ILE A 259 -2.78 -38.94 2.70
C ILE A 259 -2.87 -39.41 1.24
N ASP A 260 -2.13 -38.78 0.32
CA ASP A 260 -2.00 -39.25 -1.07
C ASP A 260 -0.89 -40.34 -1.14
N PRO A 261 -1.24 -41.64 -1.35
CA PRO A 261 -0.26 -42.72 -1.36
C PRO A 261 0.71 -42.62 -2.54
N ARG A 262 0.36 -41.90 -3.61
CA ARG A 262 1.20 -41.70 -4.80
C ARG A 262 2.25 -40.60 -4.61
N SER A 263 2.05 -39.73 -3.62
CA SER A 263 2.97 -38.63 -3.29
C SER A 263 3.72 -38.88 -1.97
N THR A 264 3.68 -40.11 -1.45
CA THR A 264 4.48 -40.50 -0.28
C THR A 264 5.87 -40.91 -0.74
N ALA A 265 6.89 -40.14 -0.35
CA ALA A 265 8.29 -40.43 -0.67
C ALA A 265 9.03 -40.92 0.58
N ILE A 266 9.80 -42.00 0.45
CA ILE A 266 10.60 -42.56 1.53
C ILE A 266 12.05 -42.43 1.14
N ASN A 267 12.81 -41.62 1.90
CA ASN A 267 14.24 -41.49 1.71
C ASN A 267 14.97 -42.17 2.88
N PHE A 268 16.00 -42.92 2.58
CA PHE A 268 16.78 -43.65 3.57
C PHE A 268 18.14 -42.97 3.72
N SER A 269 18.47 -42.54 4.93
CA SER A 269 19.76 -41.92 5.26
C SER A 269 20.47 -42.72 6.33
N ASP A 270 21.70 -43.12 6.07
CA ASP A 270 22.55 -43.80 7.05
C ASP A 270 23.14 -42.75 8.01
N LEU A 271 22.93 -42.91 9.32
CA LEU A 271 23.51 -42.01 10.32
C LEU A 271 24.92 -42.53 10.67
N ASN A 272 25.94 -41.80 10.21
CA ASN A 272 27.37 -42.16 10.27
C ASN A 272 28.01 -42.24 11.68
N ALA A 273 27.28 -42.63 12.73
CA ALA A 273 27.86 -42.67 14.08
C ALA A 273 27.46 -43.87 14.97
N ALA A 274 26.48 -44.71 14.61
CA ALA A 274 25.99 -45.73 15.56
C ALA A 274 25.34 -46.99 14.96
N ASP A 275 25.60 -47.33 13.69
CA ASP A 275 24.92 -48.46 13.00
C ASP A 275 23.38 -48.32 13.00
N LYS A 276 22.90 -47.08 13.20
CA LYS A 276 21.49 -46.68 13.18
C LYS A 276 21.15 -46.13 11.81
N MET A 277 20.03 -46.56 11.27
CA MET A 277 19.52 -46.12 9.98
C MET A 277 18.31 -45.22 10.21
N GLN A 278 18.25 -44.06 9.56
CA GLN A 278 17.09 -43.18 9.65
C GLN A 278 16.32 -43.24 8.33
N ALA A 279 15.05 -43.62 8.37
CA ALA A 279 14.16 -43.43 7.22
C ALA A 279 13.36 -42.16 7.42
N GLN A 280 13.48 -41.25 6.47
CA GLN A 280 12.63 -40.08 6.36
C GLN A 280 11.43 -40.45 5.49
N VAL A 281 10.25 -40.49 6.10
CA VAL A 281 8.98 -40.72 5.39
C VAL A 281 8.28 -39.37 5.22
N SER A 282 8.15 -38.92 3.98
CA SER A 282 7.44 -37.69 3.63
C SER A 282 6.03 -38.04 3.18
N PHE A 283 5.03 -37.63 3.96
CA PHE A 283 3.62 -37.75 3.61
C PHE A 283 3.13 -36.47 2.94
N CYS A 284 2.32 -36.60 1.89
CA CYS A 284 1.58 -35.47 1.35
C CYS A 284 0.14 -35.54 1.91
N ILE A 285 -0.23 -34.55 2.72
CA ILE A 285 -1.54 -34.45 3.35
C ILE A 285 -2.35 -33.38 2.61
N LEU A 286 -3.56 -33.72 2.18
CA LEU A 286 -4.54 -32.75 1.70
C LEU A 286 -5.07 -31.96 2.91
N SER A 287 -4.70 -30.69 3.01
CA SER A 287 -5.06 -29.85 4.14
C SER A 287 -5.32 -28.42 3.66
N SER A 288 -6.43 -27.83 4.08
CA SER A 288 -6.76 -26.41 3.88
C SER A 288 -5.94 -25.55 4.85
N GLY A 289 -5.52 -24.33 4.52
CA GLY A 289 -4.60 -23.52 5.36
C GLY A 289 -5.08 -23.03 6.74
N ASN A 290 -6.24 -23.44 7.25
CA ASN A 290 -6.82 -22.90 8.50
C ASN A 290 -6.24 -23.53 9.79
N GLU A 291 -6.35 -22.87 10.95
CA GLU A 291 -5.92 -23.43 12.26
C GLU A 291 -6.55 -24.81 12.56
N LEU A 292 -7.82 -24.99 12.21
CA LEU A 292 -8.54 -26.26 12.26
C LEU A 292 -7.81 -27.39 11.51
N SER A 293 -7.08 -27.05 10.45
CA SER A 293 -6.30 -28.00 9.67
C SER A 293 -4.98 -28.36 10.33
N THR A 294 -4.40 -27.48 11.14
CA THR A 294 -3.15 -27.76 11.86
C THR A 294 -3.39 -28.79 12.96
N GLU A 295 -4.52 -28.69 13.67
CA GLU A 295 -4.97 -29.68 14.65
C GLU A 295 -5.38 -31.00 13.98
N LEU A 296 -6.17 -30.95 12.90
CA LEU A 296 -6.50 -32.14 12.11
C LEU A 296 -5.23 -32.83 11.57
N ARG A 297 -4.24 -32.06 11.13
CA ARG A 297 -2.95 -32.57 10.65
C ARG A 297 -2.17 -33.26 11.76
N SER A 298 -2.11 -32.68 12.96
CA SER A 298 -1.40 -33.30 14.10
C SER A 298 -2.03 -34.65 14.44
N GLN A 299 -3.37 -34.73 14.43
CA GLN A 299 -4.12 -35.96 14.65
C GLN A 299 -3.90 -36.99 13.54
N ILE A 300 -3.93 -36.59 12.27
CA ILE A 300 -3.65 -37.49 11.13
C ILE A 300 -2.23 -38.04 11.23
N LEU A 301 -1.25 -37.22 11.59
CA LEU A 301 0.13 -37.65 11.77
C LEU A 301 0.30 -38.59 12.96
N GLN A 302 -0.40 -38.37 14.07
CA GLN A 302 -0.40 -39.29 15.22
C GLN A 302 -1.03 -40.64 14.85
N ILE A 303 -2.17 -40.63 14.15
CA ILE A 303 -2.84 -41.84 13.67
C ILE A 303 -1.92 -42.59 12.69
N ALA A 304 -1.27 -41.87 11.77
CA ALA A 304 -0.32 -42.45 10.83
C ALA A 304 0.87 -43.09 11.53
N GLY A 305 1.50 -42.36 12.46
CA GLY A 305 2.60 -42.86 13.27
C GLY A 305 2.22 -44.11 14.06
N SER A 306 1.07 -44.10 14.74
CA SER A 306 0.57 -45.24 15.51
C SER A 306 0.28 -46.47 14.63
N LYS A 307 -0.33 -46.27 13.46
CA LYS A 307 -0.69 -47.36 12.53
C LYS A 307 0.55 -47.96 11.87
N ILE A 308 1.54 -47.13 11.52
CA ILE A 308 2.83 -47.58 11.02
C ILE A 308 3.58 -48.34 12.11
N SER A 309 3.60 -47.82 13.34
CA SER A 309 4.24 -48.47 14.50
C SER A 309 3.68 -49.86 14.73
N LYS A 310 2.34 -49.98 14.78
CA LYS A 310 1.67 -51.27 14.96
C LYS A 310 2.00 -52.28 13.85
N LYS A 311 2.06 -51.84 12.59
CA LYS A 311 2.47 -52.71 11.47
C LYS A 311 3.95 -53.09 11.52
N LEU A 312 4.83 -52.24 12.07
CA LEU A 312 6.24 -52.59 12.23
C LEU A 312 6.44 -53.61 13.36
N ASP A 313 5.68 -53.50 14.45
CA ASP A 313 5.68 -54.45 15.56
C ASP A 313 5.17 -55.84 15.14
N GLU A 314 4.12 -55.91 14.31
CA GLU A 314 3.60 -57.16 13.74
C GLU A 314 4.66 -57.94 12.92
N PHE A 315 5.65 -57.24 12.36
CA PHE A 315 6.74 -57.81 11.59
C PHE A 315 8.05 -57.93 12.40
N GLY A 316 8.04 -57.62 13.71
CA GLY A 316 9.18 -57.76 14.61
C GLY A 316 10.30 -56.74 14.40
N ILE A 317 10.01 -55.58 13.79
CA ILE A 317 11.01 -54.54 13.49
C ILE A 317 11.06 -53.53 14.64
N ALA A 318 12.14 -53.53 15.41
CA ALA A 318 12.39 -52.52 16.45
C ALA A 318 12.54 -51.13 15.81
N HIS A 319 11.83 -50.13 16.32
CA HIS A 319 11.81 -48.78 15.76
C HIS A 319 11.59 -47.73 16.86
N GLU A 320 12.19 -46.55 16.70
CA GLU A 320 11.91 -45.37 17.52
C GLU A 320 11.33 -44.27 16.63
N ILE A 321 10.08 -43.91 16.89
CA ILE A 321 9.44 -42.73 16.28
C ILE A 321 9.83 -41.52 17.12
N LYS A 322 10.67 -40.64 16.58
CA LYS A 322 10.74 -39.28 17.13
C LYS A 322 9.40 -38.63 16.81
N GLN A 323 8.64 -38.26 17.84
CA GLN A 323 7.45 -37.42 17.68
C GLN A 323 7.78 -36.25 16.76
N PRO A 324 6.87 -35.84 15.87
CA PRO A 324 7.12 -34.74 14.94
C PRO A 324 7.34 -33.46 15.75
N SER A 325 8.59 -33.19 16.11
CA SER A 325 9.00 -31.92 16.68
C SER A 325 8.94 -30.92 15.54
N GLU A 326 7.84 -30.17 15.53
CA GLU A 326 7.49 -29.20 14.50
C GLU A 326 7.18 -29.87 13.15
N ALA A 327 5.91 -29.79 12.76
CA ALA A 327 5.56 -29.92 11.37
C ALA A 327 6.14 -28.70 10.64
N ILE A 328 7.42 -28.79 10.26
CA ILE A 328 8.10 -27.77 9.49
C ILE A 328 7.32 -27.70 8.17
N ASN A 329 6.71 -26.54 7.91
CA ASN A 329 6.07 -26.22 6.64
C ASN A 329 7.17 -26.07 5.58
N LEU A 330 7.81 -27.18 5.21
CA LEU A 330 8.80 -27.21 4.15
C LEU A 330 8.08 -27.50 2.83
N PRO A 331 8.12 -26.57 1.86
CA PRO A 331 7.66 -26.87 0.52
C PRO A 331 8.40 -28.07 -0.07
N ILE A 332 7.72 -28.73 -0.98
CA ILE A 332 8.27 -29.71 -1.90
C ILE A 332 9.35 -29.00 -2.73
N ASN A 333 10.63 -29.31 -2.53
CA ASN A 333 11.56 -29.25 -3.65
C ASN A 333 11.37 -30.57 -4.40
N ILE A 334 10.73 -30.50 -5.57
CA ILE A 334 10.75 -31.61 -6.53
C ILE A 334 12.11 -31.62 -7.20
#